data_AF-A0AAU2MJK8-F1
#
_entry.id   AF-A0AAU2MJK8-F1
#
_cell.length_a   1.000
_cell.length_b   1.000
_cell.length_c   1.000
_cell.angle_alpha   90.00
_cell.angle_beta   90.00
_cell.angle_gamma   90.00
#
_symmetry.space_group_name_H-M   'P 1'
#
loop_
_entity.id
_entity.type
_entity.pdbx_description
1 polymer ?
#
loop_
_entity_poly.entity_id
_entity_poly.type
_entity_poly.pdbx_seq_one_letter_code
_entity_poly.pdbx_strand_id
1 'polypeptide(L)'
;MILLGLSRLERRSQPEVFGLWNEVLTRDCWNRDAYLSKLRYLGPQEMVSRVQVLDFVDALRASTPANAPCAATELTAEVLQYQCVLARGGVEALMARTHWSNASAAQALDRAARTWARPGFFHRAAAVVDLNLLAYALMAAERRGQARPVFEAINGTVTAWPWSVGGDPVAEFEKARIRSGTSM
;
A
#
# COMPACT_ATOMS: atom_id res chain seq x y z
N MET A 1 11.38 13.98 -10.90
CA MET A 1 11.14 13.02 -9.81
C MET A 1 11.28 11.58 -10.31
N ILE A 2 12.52 11.12 -10.55
CA ILE A 2 12.84 9.74 -10.98
C ILE A 2 14.10 9.20 -10.23
N LEU A 3 14.70 10.01 -9.35
CA LEU A 3 16.09 9.77 -8.91
C LEU A 3 16.26 8.58 -7.94
N LEU A 4 15.30 8.29 -7.05
CA LEU A 4 15.37 7.12 -6.16
C LEU A 4 14.91 5.82 -6.82
N GLY A 5 13.97 5.90 -7.77
CA GLY A 5 13.50 4.72 -8.52
C GLY A 5 14.59 4.13 -9.42
N LEU A 6 15.46 4.99 -9.96
CA LEU A 6 16.60 4.59 -10.79
C LEU A 6 17.83 4.14 -9.99
N SER A 7 17.93 4.47 -8.69
CA SER A 7 19.08 4.04 -7.86
C SER A 7 19.19 2.51 -7.73
N ARG A 8 18.08 1.80 -7.98
CA ARG A 8 18.02 0.33 -8.03
C ARG A 8 18.71 -0.27 -9.26
N LEU A 9 18.78 0.44 -10.39
CA LEU A 9 19.53 -0.03 -11.56
C LEU A 9 21.04 0.18 -11.39
N GLU A 10 21.43 1.18 -10.59
CA GLU A 10 22.83 1.62 -10.47
C GLU A 10 23.62 1.00 -9.31
N ARG A 11 23.01 0.10 -8.49
CA ARG A 11 23.65 -0.44 -7.27
C ARG A 11 24.24 0.66 -6.38
N ARG A 12 23.53 1.78 -6.19
CA ARG A 12 24.03 2.87 -5.33
C ARG A 12 24.20 2.40 -3.89
N SER A 13 25.25 2.88 -3.25
CA SER A 13 25.63 2.52 -1.90
C SER A 13 24.61 3.05 -0.87
N GLN A 14 24.43 2.35 0.26
CA GLN A 14 23.52 2.78 1.34
C GLN A 14 23.67 4.28 1.72
N PRO A 15 24.88 4.85 1.85
CA PRO A 15 25.08 6.27 2.18
C PRO A 15 24.44 7.25 1.20
N GLU A 16 24.43 6.93 -0.10
CA GLU A 16 23.86 7.79 -1.15
C GLU A 16 22.33 7.80 -1.10
N VAL A 17 21.71 6.67 -0.75
CA VAL A 17 20.27 6.57 -0.52
C VAL A 17 19.85 7.37 0.72
N PHE A 18 20.66 7.34 1.79
CA PHE A 18 20.43 8.14 3.00
C PHE A 18 20.58 9.65 2.75
N GLY A 19 21.58 10.07 1.96
CA GLY A 19 21.75 11.47 1.58
C GLY A 19 20.55 12.02 0.81
N LEU A 20 20.08 11.27 -0.19
CA LEU A 20 18.93 11.65 -1.01
C LEU A 20 17.61 11.63 -0.21
N TRP A 21 17.47 10.70 0.74
CA TRP A 21 16.33 10.67 1.67
C TRP A 21 16.26 11.94 2.53
N ASN A 22 17.39 12.36 3.12
CA ASN A 22 17.43 13.56 3.95
C ASN A 22 17.15 14.85 3.16
N GLU A 23 17.66 14.94 1.93
CA GLU A 23 17.39 16.06 1.04
C GLU A 23 15.89 16.15 0.68
N VAL A 24 15.25 15.02 0.40
CA VAL A 24 13.81 15.00 0.13
C VAL A 24 13.02 15.39 1.36
N LEU A 25 13.31 14.84 2.53
CA LEU A 25 12.57 15.17 3.75
C LEU A 25 12.75 16.64 4.19
N THR A 26 13.87 17.26 3.85
CA THR A 26 14.10 18.69 4.11
C THR A 26 13.24 19.57 3.19
N ARG A 27 13.02 19.15 1.95
CA ARG A 27 12.22 19.89 0.95
C ARG A 27 10.72 19.62 1.08
N ASP A 28 10.35 18.38 1.32
CA ASP A 28 8.98 17.89 1.43
C ASP A 28 8.96 16.66 2.36
N CYS A 29 8.75 16.94 3.66
CA CYS A 29 8.75 15.91 4.69
C CYS A 29 7.64 14.87 4.55
N TRP A 30 6.63 15.10 3.69
CA TRP A 30 5.52 14.18 3.45
C TRP A 30 5.51 13.60 2.04
N ASN A 31 6.66 13.62 1.35
CA ASN A 31 6.77 13.18 -0.04
C ASN A 31 6.43 11.69 -0.22
N ARG A 32 5.21 11.39 -0.69
CA ARG A 32 4.69 10.02 -0.88
C ARG A 32 5.66 9.12 -1.66
N ASP A 33 6.20 9.62 -2.77
CA ASP A 33 7.07 8.82 -3.65
C ASP A 33 8.39 8.45 -2.99
N ALA A 34 8.94 9.32 -2.14
CA ALA A 34 10.13 9.00 -1.36
C ALA A 34 9.87 7.88 -0.36
N TYR A 35 8.78 7.96 0.42
CA TYR A 35 8.40 6.91 1.38
C TYR A 35 8.16 5.57 0.69
N LEU A 36 7.46 5.56 -0.45
CA LEU A 36 7.26 4.34 -1.24
C LEU A 36 8.56 3.82 -1.86
N SER A 37 9.46 4.71 -2.29
CA SER A 37 10.78 4.32 -2.80
C SER A 37 11.64 3.70 -1.71
N LYS A 38 11.62 4.24 -0.48
CA LYS A 38 12.30 3.66 0.68
C LYS A 38 11.69 2.32 1.06
N LEU A 39 10.36 2.21 1.11
CA LEU A 39 9.68 0.94 1.34
C LEU A 39 10.09 -0.12 0.29
N ARG A 40 10.15 0.28 -0.98
CA ARG A 40 10.60 -0.59 -2.06
C ARG A 40 12.07 -0.95 -1.91
N TYR A 41 12.95 -0.01 -1.54
CA TYR A 41 14.35 -0.29 -1.24
C TYR A 41 14.51 -1.32 -0.11
N LEU A 42 13.67 -1.23 0.92
CA LEU A 42 13.54 -2.24 2.00
C LEU A 42 12.77 -3.50 1.56
N GLY A 43 12.35 -3.60 0.30
CA GLY A 43 11.64 -4.76 -0.26
C GLY A 43 12.59 -5.89 -0.68
N PRO A 44 12.06 -7.11 -0.90
CA PRO A 44 12.84 -8.35 -0.88
C PRO A 44 13.63 -8.56 -2.16
N GLN A 45 14.92 -8.26 -2.13
CA GLN A 45 15.86 -8.76 -3.13
C GLN A 45 17.09 -9.32 -2.43
N GLU A 46 16.88 -10.34 -1.59
CA GLU A 46 17.89 -11.01 -0.76
C GLU A 46 18.10 -10.32 0.59
N MET A 47 17.58 -10.98 1.64
CA MET A 47 17.84 -10.68 3.05
C MET A 47 17.47 -9.28 3.56
N VAL A 48 16.26 -8.79 3.28
CA VAL A 48 15.71 -7.69 4.10
C VAL A 48 15.01 -8.26 5.33
N SER A 49 15.35 -7.72 6.50
CA SER A 49 14.72 -8.08 7.75
C SER A 49 13.32 -7.46 7.83
N ARG A 50 12.30 -8.29 8.06
CA ARG A 50 10.93 -7.86 8.42
C ARG A 50 10.94 -6.78 9.52
N VAL A 51 11.95 -6.82 10.40
CA VAL A 51 12.17 -5.83 11.46
C VAL A 51 12.41 -4.42 10.89
N GLN A 52 13.22 -4.27 9.84
CA GLN A 52 13.51 -2.94 9.27
C GLN A 52 12.28 -2.29 8.62
N VAL A 53 11.39 -3.08 8.03
CA VAL A 53 10.11 -2.58 7.50
C VAL A 53 9.18 -2.17 8.64
N LEU A 54 9.11 -2.96 9.71
CA LEU A 54 8.33 -2.64 10.90
C LEU A 54 8.82 -1.35 11.57
N ASP A 55 10.13 -1.23 11.81
CA ASP A 55 10.75 -0.04 12.41
C ASP A 55 10.45 1.22 11.57
N PHE A 56 10.54 1.10 10.24
CA PHE A 56 10.22 2.20 9.33
C PHE A 56 8.74 2.61 9.40
N VAL A 57 7.83 1.63 9.42
CA VAL A 57 6.38 1.88 9.50
C VAL A 57 5.99 2.46 10.86
N ASP A 58 6.59 1.98 11.95
CA ASP A 58 6.32 2.49 13.30
C ASP A 58 6.85 3.93 13.46
N ALA A 59 8.03 4.23 12.94
CA ALA A 59 8.58 5.60 12.91
C ALA A 59 7.72 6.55 12.06
N LEU A 60 7.22 6.08 10.91
CA LEU A 60 6.26 6.83 10.10
C LEU A 60 4.98 7.10 10.88
N ARG A 61 4.40 6.06 11.51
CA ARG A 61 3.14 6.16 12.25
C ARG A 61 3.23 7.16 13.41
N ALA A 62 4.36 7.18 14.12
CA ALA A 62 4.57 8.08 15.25
C ALA A 62 4.67 9.56 14.85
N SER A 63 5.05 9.85 13.61
CA SER A 63 5.36 11.22 13.14
C SER A 63 4.34 11.80 12.17
N THR A 64 3.53 10.96 11.51
CA THR A 64 2.78 11.36 10.31
C THR A 64 1.29 11.61 10.57
N PRO A 65 0.74 12.79 10.22
CA PRO A 65 -0.70 13.02 10.23
C PRO A 65 -1.46 12.03 9.33
N ALA A 66 -2.66 11.62 9.75
CA ALA A 66 -3.44 10.60 9.01
C ALA A 66 -3.78 10.98 7.56
N ASN A 67 -3.87 12.29 7.27
CA ASN A 67 -4.14 12.84 5.93
C ASN A 67 -2.88 13.23 5.15
N ALA A 68 -1.69 12.94 5.68
CA ALA A 68 -0.46 13.22 4.96
C ALA A 68 -0.38 12.37 3.68
N PRO A 69 0.22 12.88 2.58
CA PRO A 69 0.36 12.13 1.34
C PRO A 69 1.06 10.77 1.47
N CYS A 70 1.93 10.59 2.47
CA CYS A 70 2.63 9.33 2.73
C CYS A 70 1.88 8.36 3.66
N ALA A 71 0.67 8.71 4.14
CA ALA A 71 -0.11 7.87 5.05
C ALA A 71 -0.41 6.47 4.49
N ALA A 72 -0.42 6.31 3.17
CA ALA A 72 -0.65 5.03 2.50
C ALA A 72 0.53 4.05 2.55
N THR A 73 1.72 4.50 2.99
CA THR A 73 2.93 3.68 3.03
C THR A 73 2.77 2.46 3.94
N GLU A 74 2.09 2.63 5.08
CA GLU A 74 1.82 1.53 6.02
C GLU A 74 0.96 0.43 5.37
N LEU A 75 -0.20 0.80 4.79
CA LEU A 75 -1.08 -0.16 4.12
C LEU A 75 -0.39 -0.79 2.90
N THR A 76 0.47 -0.03 2.21
CA THR A 76 1.27 -0.54 1.11
C THR A 76 2.21 -1.65 1.58
N ALA A 77 2.86 -1.48 2.74
CA ALA A 77 3.76 -2.48 3.30
C ALA A 77 3.03 -3.79 3.63
N GLU A 78 1.84 -3.69 4.24
CA GLU A 78 1.00 -4.86 4.55
C GLU A 78 0.54 -5.58 3.27
N VAL A 79 0.08 -4.84 2.24
CA VAL A 79 -0.32 -5.45 0.96
C VAL A 79 0.86 -6.12 0.24
N LEU A 80 2.05 -5.52 0.26
CA LEU A 80 3.24 -6.15 -0.30
C LEU A 80 3.61 -7.44 0.45
N GLN A 81 3.49 -7.45 1.78
CA GLN A 81 3.72 -8.65 2.57
C GLN A 81 2.68 -9.74 2.26
N TYR A 82 1.40 -9.38 2.20
CA TYR A 82 0.31 -10.27 1.81
C TYR A 82 0.56 -10.89 0.43
N GLN A 83 0.90 -10.07 -0.57
CA GLN A 83 1.17 -10.54 -1.94
C GLN A 83 2.42 -11.43 -2.01
N CYS A 84 3.45 -11.14 -1.19
CA CYS A 84 4.62 -12.00 -1.07
C CYS A 84 4.27 -13.38 -0.51
N VAL A 85 3.38 -13.46 0.49
CA VAL A 85 2.87 -14.74 1.02
C VAL A 85 2.03 -15.46 -0.02
N LEU A 86 1.11 -14.76 -0.70
CA LEU A 86 0.30 -15.34 -1.79
C LEU A 86 1.16 -15.94 -2.90
N ALA A 87 2.23 -15.24 -3.31
CA ALA A 87 3.11 -15.66 -4.40
C ALA A 87 3.88 -16.96 -4.09
N ARG A 88 4.03 -17.34 -2.81
CA ARG A 88 4.65 -18.63 -2.43
C ARG A 88 3.77 -19.83 -2.78
N GLY A 89 2.48 -19.63 -2.99
CA GLY A 89 1.53 -20.69 -3.35
C GLY A 89 1.29 -21.70 -2.22
N GLY A 90 0.69 -22.84 -2.55
CA GLY A 90 0.55 -23.98 -1.65
C GLY A 90 -0.24 -23.71 -0.36
N VAL A 91 0.21 -24.31 0.74
CA VAL A 91 -0.42 -24.18 2.06
C VAL A 91 -0.25 -22.76 2.61
N GLU A 92 0.85 -22.10 2.28
CA GLU A 92 1.18 -20.74 2.67
C GLU A 92 0.20 -19.73 2.08
N ALA A 93 -0.22 -19.91 0.82
CA ALA A 93 -1.28 -19.11 0.22
C ALA A 93 -2.64 -19.29 0.92
N LEU A 94 -2.94 -20.49 1.42
CA LEU A 94 -4.15 -20.74 2.22
C LEU A 94 -4.09 -20.01 3.58
N MET A 95 -2.88 -19.85 4.13
CA MET A 95 -2.65 -19.05 5.34
C MET A 95 -2.61 -17.54 5.07
N ALA A 96 -2.53 -17.07 3.81
CA ALA A 96 -2.53 -15.64 3.52
C ALA A 96 -3.78 -14.92 4.08
N ARG A 97 -4.91 -15.63 4.27
CA ARG A 97 -6.10 -15.10 4.93
C ARG A 97 -5.85 -14.66 6.39
N THR A 98 -4.93 -15.32 7.11
CA THR A 98 -4.61 -14.97 8.50
C THR A 98 -3.76 -13.71 8.58
N HIS A 99 -3.17 -13.26 7.46
CA HIS A 99 -2.39 -12.02 7.41
C HIS A 99 -3.20 -10.83 7.93
N TRP A 100 -4.44 -10.66 7.44
CA TRP A 100 -5.33 -9.57 7.84
C TRP A 100 -5.95 -9.76 9.22
N SER A 101 -5.82 -10.94 9.83
CA SER A 101 -6.18 -11.20 11.23
C SER A 101 -5.07 -10.78 12.21
N ASN A 102 -3.84 -10.53 11.72
CA ASN A 102 -2.77 -10.02 12.57
C ASN A 102 -3.06 -8.59 13.00
N ALA A 103 -2.72 -8.27 14.25
CA ALA A 103 -3.06 -6.98 14.86
C ALA A 103 -2.52 -5.77 14.08
N SER A 104 -1.29 -5.83 13.54
CA SER A 104 -0.70 -4.72 12.77
C SER A 104 -1.48 -4.44 11.49
N ALA A 105 -1.69 -5.48 10.68
CA ALA A 105 -2.40 -5.40 9.40
C ALA A 105 -3.86 -4.97 9.58
N ALA A 106 -4.55 -5.53 10.58
CA ALA A 106 -5.91 -5.15 10.91
C ALA A 106 -6.02 -3.67 11.30
N GLN A 107 -5.10 -3.17 12.13
CA GLN A 107 -5.10 -1.77 12.56
C GLN A 107 -4.76 -0.80 11.42
N ALA A 108 -3.79 -1.15 10.56
CA ALA A 108 -3.46 -0.36 9.37
C ALA A 108 -4.68 -0.24 8.44
N LEU A 109 -5.34 -1.37 8.17
CA LEU A 109 -6.54 -1.41 7.34
C LEU A 109 -7.69 -0.60 7.96
N ASP A 110 -7.89 -0.72 9.27
CA ASP A 110 -8.91 0.03 10.00
C ASP A 110 -8.70 1.54 9.94
N ARG A 111 -7.45 2.02 10.10
CA ARG A 111 -7.12 3.45 10.01
C ARG A 111 -7.46 4.01 8.64
N ALA A 112 -7.04 3.31 7.58
CA ALA A 112 -7.33 3.68 6.21
C ALA A 112 -8.85 3.66 5.93
N ALA A 113 -9.54 2.57 6.27
CA ALA A 113 -10.98 2.41 6.06
C ALA A 113 -11.80 3.50 6.78
N ARG A 114 -11.38 3.92 7.98
CA ARG A 114 -12.07 4.97 8.73
C ARG A 114 -11.96 6.34 8.09
N THR A 115 -10.92 6.63 7.31
CA THR A 115 -10.55 7.99 6.93
C THR A 115 -10.59 8.24 5.42
N TRP A 116 -10.05 7.32 4.63
CA TRP A 116 -9.74 7.52 3.21
C TRP A 116 -10.97 7.60 2.30
N ALA A 117 -12.02 6.85 2.62
CA ALA A 117 -13.27 6.85 1.86
C ALA A 117 -14.20 8.04 2.18
N ARG A 118 -13.84 8.88 3.17
CA ARG A 118 -14.67 10.03 3.55
C ARG A 118 -14.57 11.13 2.48
N PRO A 119 -15.70 11.75 2.08
CA PRO A 119 -15.68 12.90 1.20
C PRO A 119 -14.72 13.98 1.70
N GLY A 120 -13.87 14.50 0.81
CA GLY A 120 -12.90 15.55 1.13
C GLY A 120 -11.66 15.11 1.89
N PHE A 121 -11.49 13.82 2.24
CA PHE A 121 -10.27 13.38 2.93
C PHE A 121 -9.03 13.43 2.03
N PHE A 122 -9.15 12.98 0.78
CA PHE A 122 -8.10 13.14 -0.22
C PHE A 122 -8.38 14.31 -1.15
N HIS A 123 -7.57 15.37 -1.04
CA HIS A 123 -7.68 16.61 -1.83
C HIS A 123 -6.92 16.58 -3.18
N ARG A 124 -6.18 15.51 -3.51
CA ARG A 124 -5.32 15.44 -4.71
C ARG A 124 -5.41 14.08 -5.40
N ALA A 125 -4.95 14.03 -6.66
CA ALA A 125 -4.89 12.87 -7.56
C ALA A 125 -4.29 11.56 -6.97
N ALA A 126 -3.60 11.63 -5.81
CA ALA A 126 -3.20 10.46 -5.02
C ALA A 126 -4.40 9.65 -4.47
N ALA A 127 -5.60 10.23 -4.46
CA ALA A 127 -6.84 9.58 -4.01
C ALA A 127 -7.07 8.22 -4.70
N VAL A 128 -6.90 8.12 -6.01
CA VAL A 128 -7.34 6.92 -6.75
C VAL A 128 -6.43 5.72 -6.50
N VAL A 129 -5.12 5.91 -6.47
CA VAL A 129 -4.16 4.81 -6.21
C VAL A 129 -4.34 4.27 -4.80
N ASP A 130 -4.48 5.15 -3.82
CA ASP A 130 -4.63 4.76 -2.42
C ASP A 130 -6.02 4.16 -2.15
N LEU A 131 -7.07 4.62 -2.84
CA LEU A 131 -8.39 3.98 -2.80
C LEU A 131 -8.38 2.58 -3.46
N ASN A 132 -7.70 2.39 -4.60
CA ASN A 132 -7.53 1.06 -5.20
C ASN A 132 -6.80 0.11 -4.25
N LEU A 133 -5.76 0.60 -3.57
CA LEU A 133 -5.05 -0.15 -2.55
C LEU A 133 -5.99 -0.56 -1.39
N LEU A 134 -6.78 0.38 -0.89
CA LEU A 134 -7.72 0.14 0.20
C LEU A 134 -8.82 -0.86 -0.21
N ALA A 135 -9.40 -0.71 -1.39
CA ALA A 135 -10.43 -1.63 -1.91
C ALA A 135 -9.87 -3.05 -2.02
N TYR A 136 -8.67 -3.21 -2.56
CA TYR A 136 -7.98 -4.49 -2.62
C TYR A 136 -7.77 -5.11 -1.24
N ALA A 137 -7.22 -4.35 -0.30
CA ALA A 137 -6.96 -4.83 1.07
C ALA A 137 -8.25 -5.23 1.79
N LEU A 138 -9.33 -4.45 1.66
CA LEU A 138 -10.63 -4.77 2.24
C LEU A 138 -11.22 -6.05 1.65
N MET A 139 -11.08 -6.26 0.34
CA MET A 139 -11.55 -7.49 -0.31
C MET A 139 -10.71 -8.71 0.08
N ALA A 140 -9.39 -8.55 0.21
CA ALA A 140 -8.49 -9.59 0.71
C ALA A 140 -8.76 -9.95 2.18
N ALA A 141 -9.23 -8.99 2.99
CA ALA A 141 -9.66 -9.17 4.36
C ALA A 141 -11.14 -9.59 4.52
N GLU A 142 -11.84 -9.88 3.41
CA GLU A 142 -13.28 -10.22 3.36
C GLU A 142 -14.24 -9.16 3.94
N ARG A 143 -13.80 -7.91 4.07
CA ARG A 143 -14.56 -6.77 4.61
C ARG A 143 -15.41 -6.08 3.55
N ARG A 144 -16.25 -6.85 2.85
CA ARG A 144 -17.02 -6.41 1.66
C ARG A 144 -17.87 -5.16 1.89
N GLY A 145 -18.56 -5.08 3.04
CA GLY A 145 -19.40 -3.91 3.37
C GLY A 145 -18.63 -2.60 3.50
N GLN A 146 -17.35 -2.66 3.88
CA GLN A 146 -16.47 -1.49 3.92
C GLN A 146 -15.81 -1.21 2.57
N ALA A 147 -15.64 -2.23 1.72
CA ALA A 147 -15.08 -2.08 0.38
C ALA A 147 -16.03 -1.35 -0.58
N ARG A 148 -17.34 -1.57 -0.44
CA ARG A 148 -18.37 -0.97 -1.29
C ARG A 148 -18.25 0.57 -1.42
N PRO A 149 -18.29 1.37 -0.34
CA PRO A 149 -18.16 2.83 -0.47
C PRO A 149 -16.80 3.26 -1.04
N VAL A 150 -15.76 2.44 -0.91
CA VAL A 150 -14.45 2.70 -1.54
C VAL A 150 -14.54 2.52 -3.05
N PHE A 151 -15.20 1.46 -3.55
CA PHE A 151 -15.43 1.27 -4.97
C PHE A 151 -16.29 2.37 -5.60
N GLU A 152 -17.30 2.84 -4.87
CA GLU A 152 -18.12 4.00 -5.28
C GLU A 152 -17.22 5.26 -5.41
N ALA A 153 -16.33 5.51 -4.44
CA ALA A 153 -15.39 6.63 -4.49
C ALA A 153 -14.32 6.51 -5.60
N ILE A 154 -13.91 5.29 -5.97
CA ILE A 154 -12.98 5.04 -7.09
C ILE A 154 -13.62 5.38 -8.44
N ASN A 155 -14.95 5.27 -8.54
CA ASN A 155 -15.73 5.57 -9.74
C ASN A 155 -15.17 4.89 -11.01
N GLY A 156 -14.79 3.62 -10.90
CA GLY A 156 -14.29 2.81 -12.01
C GLY A 156 -12.85 3.11 -12.48
N THR A 157 -12.13 4.03 -11.82
CA THR A 157 -10.73 4.32 -12.20
C THR A 157 -9.79 3.26 -11.63
N VAL A 158 -9.42 2.28 -12.45
CA VAL A 158 -8.57 1.14 -12.05
C VAL A 158 -7.09 1.48 -12.16
N THR A 159 -6.29 1.02 -11.21
CA THR A 159 -4.82 1.05 -11.29
C THR A 159 -4.25 -0.35 -11.54
N ALA A 160 -3.08 -0.47 -12.18
CA ALA A 160 -2.50 -1.78 -12.46
C ALA A 160 -2.19 -2.58 -11.17
N TRP A 161 -1.35 -2.01 -10.29
CA TRP A 161 -1.15 -2.53 -8.94
C TRP A 161 -2.23 -1.92 -8.02
N PRO A 162 -2.83 -2.68 -7.07
CA PRO A 162 -2.46 -4.04 -6.64
C PRO A 162 -3.10 -5.22 -7.41
N TRP A 163 -4.00 -4.95 -8.35
CA TRP A 163 -4.85 -5.96 -9.00
C TRP A 163 -4.08 -6.91 -9.94
N SER A 164 -2.98 -6.45 -10.53
CA SER A 164 -2.15 -7.20 -11.48
C SER A 164 -1.57 -8.50 -10.93
N VAL A 165 -1.56 -8.70 -9.60
CA VAL A 165 -1.07 -9.93 -8.98
C VAL A 165 -2.02 -11.11 -9.21
N GLY A 166 -3.32 -10.84 -9.37
CA GLY A 166 -4.34 -11.88 -9.65
C GLY A 166 -4.53 -12.21 -11.12
N GLY A 167 -3.98 -11.39 -12.03
CA GLY A 167 -4.21 -11.50 -13.48
C GLY A 167 -4.40 -10.13 -14.12
N ASP A 168 -5.34 -10.04 -15.08
CA ASP A 168 -5.69 -8.76 -15.69
C ASP A 168 -6.26 -7.77 -14.65
N PRO A 169 -5.67 -6.59 -14.47
CA PRO A 169 -6.08 -5.64 -13.42
C PRO A 169 -7.54 -5.22 -13.50
N VAL A 170 -8.06 -5.00 -14.71
CA VAL A 170 -9.44 -4.54 -14.91
C VAL A 170 -10.42 -5.65 -14.56
N ALA A 171 -10.17 -6.87 -15.04
CA ALA A 171 -10.99 -8.02 -14.71
C ALA A 171 -10.99 -8.34 -13.21
N GLU A 172 -9.84 -8.31 -12.55
CA GLU A 172 -9.74 -8.58 -11.11
C GLU A 172 -10.41 -7.48 -10.27
N PHE A 173 -10.24 -6.21 -10.65
CA PHE A 173 -10.97 -5.10 -10.02
C PHE A 173 -12.48 -5.28 -10.15
N GLU A 174 -12.97 -5.61 -11.34
CA GLU A 174 -14.41 -5.72 -11.60
C GLU A 174 -15.03 -6.89 -10.83
N LYS A 175 -14.36 -8.05 -10.81
CA LYS A 175 -14.76 -9.20 -9.98
C LYS A 175 -14.86 -8.80 -8.51
N ALA A 176 -13.88 -8.06 -8.01
CA ALA A 176 -13.86 -7.59 -6.62
C ALA A 176 -14.98 -6.58 -6.34
N ARG A 177 -15.24 -5.65 -7.26
CA ARG A 177 -16.33 -4.67 -7.20
C ARG A 177 -17.69 -5.37 -7.11
N ILE A 178 -17.97 -6.33 -7.99
CA ILE A 178 -19.21 -7.12 -7.98
C ILE A 178 -19.36 -7.87 -6.66
N ARG A 179 -18.29 -8.55 -6.19
CA ARG A 179 -18.29 -9.27 -4.92
C ARG A 179 -18.49 -8.38 -3.69
N SER A 180 -18.17 -7.09 -3.78
CA SER A 180 -18.43 -6.11 -2.71
C SER A 180 -19.91 -5.75 -2.55
N GLY A 181 -20.76 -6.12 -3.53
CA GLY A 181 -22.17 -5.71 -3.57
C GLY A 181 -22.39 -4.33 -4.19
N THR A 182 -21.39 -3.81 -4.92
CA THR A 182 -21.53 -2.61 -5.75
C THR A 182 -22.03 -3.07 -7.13
N SER A 183 -23.31 -2.87 -7.42
CA SER A 183 -23.88 -3.06 -8.76
C SER A 183 -23.85 -1.72 -9.51
N MET A 184 -23.73 -1.77 -10.85
CA MET A 184 -23.87 -0.61 -11.74
C MET A 184 -25.16 0.16 -11.51
#